data_AF-A0A7Y0X528-F1
#
_entry.id   AF-A0A7Y0X528-F1
#
_cell.length_a   1.000
_cell.length_b   1.000
_cell.length_c   1.000
_cell.angle_alpha   90.00
_cell.angle_beta   90.00
_cell.angle_gamma   90.00
#
_symmetry.space_group_name_H-M   'P 1'
#
loop_
_entity.id
_entity.type
_entity.pdbx_description
1 polymer ?
#
loop_
_entity_poly.entity_id
_entity_poly.type
_entity_poly.pdbx_seq_one_letter_code
_entity_poly.pdbx_strand_id
1 'polypeptide(L)'
;CLLNRFETERPSLPAMALTADNTTLTAVANDYHYQEIFSKQVRAFGQPGDILLAMSTSGNSKNIIKAMEAAVTRDMTIIALTGK
;
A
#
# COMPACT_ATOMS: atom_id res chain seq x y z
N CYS A 1 -4.79 6.51 7.60
CA CYS A 1 -6.16 6.21 8.05
C CYS A 1 -7.00 7.48 7.91
N LEU A 2 -8.12 7.44 7.18
CA LEU A 2 -8.99 8.61 6.95
C LEU A 2 -10.15 8.63 7.96
N LEU A 3 -9.78 8.51 9.23
CA LEU A 3 -10.73 8.48 10.36
C LEU A 3 -11.24 9.88 10.71
N ASN A 4 -10.42 10.91 10.52
CA ASN A 4 -10.78 12.30 10.81
C ASN A 4 -11.22 13.03 9.53
N ARG A 5 -11.88 14.18 9.70
CA ARG A 5 -12.29 15.05 8.59
C ARG A 5 -11.08 15.74 7.96
N PHE A 6 -11.17 15.98 6.64
CA PHE A 6 -10.24 16.86 5.94
C PHE A 6 -10.75 18.31 5.98
N GLU A 7 -11.92 18.57 5.40
CA GLU A 7 -12.57 19.90 5.40
C GLU A 7 -13.99 19.84 5.98
N THR A 8 -14.83 18.95 5.45
CA THR A 8 -16.22 18.81 5.87
C THR A 8 -16.40 17.65 6.85
N GLU A 9 -17.33 17.81 7.79
CA GLU A 9 -17.75 16.71 8.66
C GLU A 9 -18.45 15.63 7.83
N ARG A 10 -17.92 14.41 7.91
CA ARG A 10 -18.38 13.25 7.12
C ARG A 10 -18.05 11.95 7.86
N PRO A 11 -18.70 10.83 7.51
CA PRO A 11 -18.29 9.51 7.97
C PRO A 11 -16.82 9.20 7.60
N SER A 12 -16.19 8.34 8.40
CA SER A 12 -14.83 7.85 8.15
C SER A 12 -14.76 7.08 6.83
N LEU A 13 -13.65 7.24 6.11
CA LEU A 13 -13.42 6.49 4.87
C LEU A 13 -12.42 5.35 5.13
N PRO A 14 -12.68 4.14 4.60
CA PRO A 14 -11.78 3.01 4.77
C PRO A 14 -10.51 3.25 3.96
N ALA A 15 -9.41 3.55 4.67
CA ALA A 15 -8.10 3.75 4.07
C ALA A 15 -7.00 3.31 5.03
N MET A 16 -6.09 2.45 4.56
CA MET A 16 -4.97 1.92 5.34
C MET A 16 -3.65 2.40 4.74
N ALA A 17 -2.78 2.95 5.58
CA ALA A 17 -1.42 3.27 5.19
C ALA A 17 -0.51 2.08 5.56
N LEU A 18 -0.02 1.36 4.56
CA LEU A 18 0.86 0.18 4.75
C LEU A 18 2.25 0.54 5.32
N THR A 19 2.53 1.83 5.47
CA THR A 19 3.75 2.39 6.04
C THR A 19 3.67 2.66 7.54
N ALA A 20 2.47 2.60 8.13
CA ALA A 20 2.26 3.07 9.51
C ALA A 20 2.71 2.06 10.58
N ASP A 21 2.69 0.76 10.26
CA ASP A 21 3.09 -0.28 11.21
C ASP A 21 4.57 -0.66 11.03
N ASN A 22 5.43 0.03 11.77
CA ASN A 22 6.86 -0.23 11.77
C ASN A 22 7.21 -1.67 12.18
N THR A 23 6.42 -2.30 13.06
CA THR A 23 6.67 -3.67 13.51
C THR A 23 6.52 -4.65 12.35
N THR A 24 5.45 -4.50 11.58
CA THR A 24 5.25 -5.31 10.36
C THR A 24 6.33 -5.03 9.33
N LEU A 25 6.69 -3.76 9.10
CA LEU A 25 7.73 -3.41 8.13
C LEU A 25 9.08 -4.04 8.49
N THR A 26 9.53 -3.93 9.75
CA THR A 26 10.83 -4.48 10.18
C THR A 26 10.83 -5.99 10.23
N ALA A 27 9.76 -6.63 10.73
CA ALA A 27 9.65 -8.08 10.76
C ALA A 27 9.69 -8.68 9.34
N VAL A 28 8.95 -8.11 8.39
CA VAL A 28 8.97 -8.60 7.00
C VAL A 28 10.30 -8.32 6.33
N ALA A 29 10.92 -7.16 6.58
CA ALA A 29 12.24 -6.86 6.04
C ALA A 29 13.33 -7.79 6.58
N ASN A 30 13.23 -8.18 7.86
CA ASN A 30 14.17 -9.06 8.54
C ASN A 30 14.04 -10.52 8.11
N ASP A 31 12.80 -11.03 8.06
CA ASP A 31 12.54 -12.46 7.84
C ASP A 31 12.44 -12.83 6.36
N TYR A 32 12.18 -11.84 5.49
CA TYR A 32 12.04 -12.03 4.05
C TYR A 32 13.00 -11.08 3.32
N HIS A 33 12.47 -10.12 2.57
CA HIS A 33 13.25 -9.11 1.88
C HIS A 33 12.56 -7.78 2.02
N TYR A 34 13.33 -6.70 2.13
CA TYR A 34 12.80 -5.33 2.14
C TYR A 34 11.90 -5.02 0.92
N GLN A 35 12.12 -5.71 -0.21
CA GLN A 35 11.28 -5.56 -1.40
C GLN A 35 9.84 -6.09 -1.21
N GLU A 36 9.56 -6.86 -0.17
CA GLU A 36 8.26 -7.51 0.01
C GLU A 36 7.38 -6.86 1.07
N ILE A 37 7.90 -5.86 1.80
CA ILE A 37 7.27 -5.22 2.95
C ILE A 37 5.84 -4.72 2.69
N PHE A 38 5.56 -4.25 1.47
CA PHE A 38 4.21 -3.83 1.07
C PHE A 38 3.42 -4.95 0.41
N SER A 39 4.04 -5.72 -0.50
CA SER A 39 3.37 -6.80 -1.23
C SER A 39 2.75 -7.86 -0.30
N LYS A 40 3.39 -8.13 0.85
CA LYS A 40 2.89 -9.09 1.82
C LYS A 40 1.62 -8.59 2.52
N GLN A 41 1.59 -7.30 2.86
CA GLN A 41 0.41 -6.66 3.42
C GLN A 41 -0.73 -6.56 2.40
N VAL A 42 -0.42 -6.25 1.13
CA VAL A 42 -1.42 -6.24 0.04
C VAL A 42 -2.05 -7.62 -0.13
N ARG A 43 -1.26 -8.70 -0.12
CA ARG A 43 -1.81 -10.07 -0.15
C ARG A 43 -2.60 -10.41 1.11
N ALA A 44 -2.26 -9.87 2.28
CA ALA A 44 -3.00 -10.16 3.50
C ALA A 44 -4.37 -9.47 3.52
N PHE A 45 -4.42 -8.19 3.17
CA PHE A 45 -5.60 -7.35 3.38
C PHE A 45 -6.40 -7.05 2.12
N GLY A 46 -5.76 -6.98 0.96
CA GLY A 46 -6.40 -6.55 -0.29
C GLY A 46 -7.46 -7.53 -0.78
N GLN A 47 -8.63 -6.99 -1.13
CA GLN A 47 -9.75 -7.69 -1.71
C GLN A 47 -10.01 -7.25 -3.16
N PRO A 48 -10.68 -8.09 -3.98
CA PRO A 48 -11.16 -7.67 -5.29
C PRO A 48 -11.99 -6.40 -5.21
N GLY A 49 -11.68 -5.42 -6.06
CA GLY A 49 -12.34 -4.11 -6.07
C GLY A 49 -11.74 -3.06 -5.13
N ASP A 50 -10.79 -3.42 -4.27
CA ASP A 50 -10.03 -2.42 -3.50
C ASP A 50 -9.09 -1.60 -4.41
N ILE A 51 -8.62 -0.46 -3.87
CA ILE A 51 -7.70 0.43 -4.56
C ILE A 51 -6.35 0.47 -3.84
N LEU A 52 -5.26 0.20 -4.56
CA LEU A 52 -3.91 0.48 -4.12
C LEU A 52 -3.47 1.87 -4.63
N LEU A 53 -3.24 2.80 -3.71
CA LEU A 53 -2.55 4.06 -4.00
C LEU A 53 -1.03 3.88 -3.80
N ALA A 54 -0.28 3.83 -4.90
CA ALA A 54 1.17 3.68 -4.90
C ALA A 54 1.86 5.03 -5.13
N MET A 55 2.86 5.37 -4.31
CA MET A 55 3.61 6.63 -4.43
C MET A 55 5.10 6.34 -4.59
N SER A 56 5.74 6.87 -5.64
CA SER A 56 7.19 6.75 -5.84
C SER A 56 7.74 7.85 -6.73
N THR A 57 8.63 8.70 -6.20
CA THR A 57 9.23 9.80 -6.99
C THR A 57 10.07 9.32 -8.16
N SER A 58 10.74 8.17 -8.05
CA SER A 58 11.59 7.60 -9.12
C SER A 58 10.89 6.56 -10.00
N GLY A 59 9.68 6.11 -9.63
CA GLY A 59 9.01 4.96 -10.25
C GLY A 59 9.72 3.59 -10.11
N ASN A 60 10.98 3.54 -9.66
CA ASN A 60 11.83 2.35 -9.73
C ASN A 60 11.97 1.59 -8.39
N SER A 61 11.20 1.99 -7.38
CA SER A 61 11.26 1.38 -6.05
C SER A 61 10.71 -0.05 -6.09
N LYS A 62 11.60 -1.05 -5.98
CA LYS A 62 11.24 -2.48 -6.09
C LYS A 62 10.13 -2.93 -5.13
N ASN A 63 10.09 -2.35 -3.93
CA ASN A 63 9.03 -2.64 -2.96
C ASN A 63 7.64 -2.13 -3.39
N ILE A 64 7.58 -1.01 -4.11
CA ILE A 64 6.35 -0.48 -4.70
C ILE A 64 5.93 -1.33 -5.91
N ILE A 65 6.89 -1.69 -6.77
CA ILE A 65 6.62 -2.56 -7.93
C ILE A 65 6.01 -3.89 -7.48
N LYS A 66 6.63 -4.57 -6.50
CA LYS A 66 6.06 -5.81 -5.93
C LYS A 66 4.68 -5.63 -5.29
N ALA A 67 4.39 -4.46 -4.72
CA ALA A 67 3.06 -4.15 -4.17
C ALA A 67 2.02 -4.03 -5.28
N MET A 68 2.37 -3.37 -6.39
CA MET A 68 1.52 -3.25 -7.57
C MET A 68 1.27 -4.62 -8.20
N GLU A 69 2.30 -5.46 -8.35
CA GLU A 69 2.12 -6.85 -8.81
C GLU A 69 1.14 -7.63 -7.93
N ALA A 70 1.29 -7.53 -6.59
CA ALA A 70 0.38 -8.17 -5.65
C ALA A 70 -1.06 -7.64 -5.77
N ALA A 71 -1.25 -6.35 -6.02
CA ALA A 71 -2.56 -5.75 -6.22
C ALA A 71 -3.21 -6.24 -7.52
N VAL A 72 -2.45 -6.35 -8.62
CA VAL A 72 -2.96 -6.94 -9.89
C VAL A 72 -3.44 -8.37 -9.65
N THR A 73 -2.67 -9.19 -8.92
CA THR A 73 -3.08 -10.58 -8.62
C THR A 73 -4.31 -10.69 -7.72
N ARG A 74 -4.78 -9.57 -7.16
CA ARG A 74 -5.94 -9.48 -6.26
C ARG A 74 -7.12 -8.76 -6.89
N ASP A 75 -7.08 -8.48 -8.20
CA ASP A 75 -8.12 -7.72 -8.91
C ASP A 75 -8.38 -6.33 -8.28
N MET A 76 -7.30 -5.70 -7.81
CA MET A 76 -7.34 -4.36 -7.26
C MET A 76 -7.02 -3.32 -8.33
N THR A 77 -7.66 -2.15 -8.24
CA THR A 77 -7.29 -1.00 -9.08
C THR A 77 -6.05 -0.32 -8.50
N ILE A 78 -5.14 0.13 -9.37
CA ILE A 78 -3.92 0.80 -8.94
C ILE A 78 -3.95 2.25 -9.39
N ILE A 79 -3.73 3.17 -8.45
CA ILE A 79 -3.47 4.59 -8.72
C ILE A 79 -2.01 4.83 -8.38
N ALA A 80 -1.20 5.18 -9.39
CA ALA A 80 0.23 5.43 -9.22
C ALA A 80 0.52 6.94 -9.28
N LEU A 81 1.11 7.48 -8.22
CA LEU A 81 1.65 8.84 -8.17
C LEU A 81 3.17 8.76 -8.31
N THR A 82 3.67 9.14 -9.48
CA THR A 82 5.09 9.05 -9.81
C THR A 82 5.70 10.40 -10.19
N GLY A 83 6.99 10.55 -9.91
CA GLY A 83 7.80 11.67 -10.41
C GLY A 83 8.72 11.22 -11.55
N LYS A 84 9.43 12.19 -12.15
CA LYS A 84 10.54 11.95 -13.07
C LYS A 84 11.82 12.51 -12.46
#